data_AF-A0A941WSM8-F1
#
_entry.id   AF-A0A941WSM8-F1
#
_cell.length_a   1.000
_cell.length_b   1.000
_cell.length_c   1.000
_cell.angle_alpha   90.00
_cell.angle_beta   90.00
_cell.angle_gamma   90.00
#
_symmetry.space_group_name_H-M   'P 1'
#
loop_
_entity.id
_entity.type
_entity.pdbx_description
1 polymer ?
#
loop_
_entity_poly.entity_id
_entity_poly.type
_entity_poly.pdbx_seq_one_letter_code
_entity_poly.pdbx_strand_id
1 'polypeptide(L)'
;MIKKILTHFAARLDEYLRQRFPQPEGVAEAGFIGNGPEERPCKLIVSLVNIEREAAGGISAGISRSGSEYMRNYPSLLLNLDLMLAAVYDEKRYAESLSVLSETLLF
;
A
#
# COMPACT_ATOMS: atom_id res chain seq x y z
N MET A 1 -3.85 -12.08 3.01
CA MET A 1 -2.75 -11.41 3.75
C MET A 1 -2.48 -10.02 3.22
N ILE A 2 -2.28 -9.83 1.91
CA ILE A 2 -2.13 -8.51 1.25
C ILE A 2 -3.23 -7.52 1.65
N LYS A 3 -4.51 -7.93 1.61
CA LYS A 3 -5.62 -7.10 2.09
C LYS A 3 -5.39 -6.56 3.51
N LYS A 4 -4.90 -7.39 4.44
CA LYS A 4 -4.62 -6.95 5.83
C LYS A 4 -3.49 -5.92 5.87
N ILE A 5 -2.44 -6.09 5.06
CA ILE A 5 -1.33 -5.15 4.96
C ILE A 5 -1.85 -3.80 4.46
N LEU A 6 -2.58 -3.79 3.35
CA LEU A 6 -3.15 -2.57 2.76
C LEU A 6 -4.10 -1.86 3.71
N THR A 7 -5.03 -2.60 4.32
CA THR A 7 -5.97 -2.01 5.28
C THR A 7 -5.24 -1.45 6.51
N HIS A 8 -4.21 -2.12 7.01
CA HIS A 8 -3.44 -1.63 8.14
C HIS A 8 -2.61 -0.39 7.78
N PHE A 9 -1.94 -0.39 6.63
CA PHE A 9 -1.19 0.77 6.14
C PHE A 9 -2.12 1.97 5.96
N ALA A 10 -3.26 1.80 5.30
CA ALA A 10 -4.25 2.85 5.11
C ALA A 10 -4.80 3.38 6.46
N ALA A 11 -5.07 2.50 7.44
CA ALA A 11 -5.53 2.91 8.76
C ALA A 11 -4.49 3.76 9.51
N ARG A 12 -3.21 3.41 9.44
CA ARG A 12 -2.14 4.19 10.08
C ARG A 12 -1.95 5.55 9.42
N LEU A 13 -2.07 5.58 8.10
CA LEU A 13 -1.98 6.79 7.31
C LEU A 13 -3.19 7.71 7.55
N ASP A 14 -4.38 7.13 7.71
CA ASP A 14 -5.60 7.82 8.13
C ASP A 14 -5.46 8.43 9.54
N GLU A 15 -4.95 7.67 10.52
CA GLU A 15 -4.65 8.17 11.87
C GLU A 15 -3.70 9.40 11.83
N TYR A 16 -2.67 9.35 11.00
CA TYR A 16 -1.71 10.43 10.83
C TYR A 16 -2.35 11.66 10.20
N LEU A 17 -3.04 11.51 9.06
CA LEU A 17 -3.61 12.63 8.31
C LEU A 17 -4.78 13.29 9.05
N ARG A 18 -5.55 12.55 9.84
CA ARG A 18 -6.67 13.10 10.64
C ARG A 18 -6.25 14.18 11.63
N GLN A 19 -4.98 14.20 12.05
CA GLN A 19 -4.47 15.25 12.94
C GLN A 19 -4.48 16.64 12.28
N ARG A 20 -4.34 16.67 10.95
CA ARG A 20 -4.17 17.88 10.16
C ARG A 20 -5.37 18.17 9.24
N PHE A 21 -6.09 17.12 8.85
CA PHE A 21 -7.28 17.19 8.00
C PHE A 21 -8.46 16.48 8.71
N PRO A 22 -9.09 17.10 9.71
CA PRO A 22 -10.17 16.46 10.46
C PRO A 22 -11.39 16.23 9.56
N GLN A 23 -11.67 14.96 9.24
CA GLN A 23 -12.85 14.54 8.48
C GLN A 23 -13.58 13.42 9.24
N PRO A 24 -14.92 13.50 9.44
CA PRO A 24 -15.68 12.51 10.19
C PRO A 24 -15.65 11.11 9.53
N GLU A 25 -15.58 11.05 8.21
CA GLU A 25 -15.55 9.81 7.43
C GLU A 25 -14.15 9.18 7.29
N GLY A 26 -13.13 9.83 7.84
CA GLY A 26 -11.71 9.49 7.65
C GLY A 26 -11.11 10.09 6.38
N VAL A 27 -9.79 10.24 6.37
CA VAL A 27 -9.01 10.90 5.32
C VAL A 27 -8.38 9.89 4.37
N ALA A 28 -8.05 8.68 4.83
CA ALA A 28 -7.42 7.67 3.98
C ALA A 28 -8.07 6.29 4.08
N GLU A 29 -8.12 5.57 2.98
CA GLU A 29 -8.61 4.19 2.93
C GLU A 29 -7.93 3.35 1.84
N ALA A 30 -7.95 2.04 2.00
CA ALA A 30 -7.48 1.11 0.98
C ALA A 30 -8.59 0.84 -0.03
N GLY A 31 -8.32 1.02 -1.32
CA GLY A 31 -9.34 0.92 -2.36
C GLY A 31 -8.77 0.83 -3.77
N PHE A 32 -9.67 0.81 -4.75
CA PHE A 32 -9.32 0.94 -6.16
C PHE A 32 -9.52 2.39 -6.59
N ILE A 33 -8.64 2.90 -7.43
CA ILE A 33 -8.76 4.24 -8.00
C ILE A 33 -9.63 4.15 -9.24
N GLY A 34 -10.80 4.80 -9.24
CA GLY A 34 -11.62 4.92 -10.45
C GLY A 34 -13.04 5.34 -10.17
N ASN A 35 -13.67 5.99 -11.15
CA ASN A 35 -15.02 6.59 -11.09
C ASN A 35 -16.15 5.57 -10.82
N GLY A 36 -16.16 4.96 -9.64
CA GLY A 36 -17.32 4.27 -9.12
C GLY A 36 -18.38 5.30 -8.71
N PRO A 37 -19.67 5.04 -8.92
CA PRO A 37 -20.75 5.96 -8.56
C PRO A 37 -20.86 6.25 -7.05
N GLU A 38 -20.06 5.56 -6.21
CA GLU A 38 -20.03 5.69 -4.76
C GLU A 38 -18.70 6.23 -4.20
N GLU A 39 -17.76 6.69 -5.04
CA GLU A 39 -16.53 7.32 -4.50
C GLU A 39 -16.92 8.54 -3.67
N ARG A 40 -16.74 8.40 -2.34
CA ARG A 40 -17.02 9.49 -1.41
C ARG A 40 -15.98 10.57 -1.67
N PRO A 41 -16.39 11.80 -2.01
CA PRO A 41 -15.44 12.86 -2.30
C PRO A 41 -14.59 13.11 -1.04
N CYS A 42 -13.30 13.35 -1.25
CA CYS A 42 -12.33 13.87 -0.27
C CYS A 42 -11.57 12.82 0.57
N LYS A 43 -11.17 11.75 -0.10
CA LYS A 43 -10.33 10.70 0.50
C LYS A 43 -9.04 10.48 -0.27
N LEU A 44 -8.00 10.12 0.45
CA LEU A 44 -6.80 9.52 -0.09
C LEU A 44 -7.01 7.99 -0.22
N ILE A 45 -6.92 7.49 -1.44
CA ILE A 45 -7.03 6.08 -1.75
C ILE A 45 -5.63 5.46 -1.85
N VAL A 46 -5.37 4.45 -1.03
CA VAL A 46 -4.21 3.57 -1.13
C VAL A 46 -4.60 2.37 -2.00
N SER A 47 -4.08 2.33 -3.21
CA SER A 47 -4.37 1.26 -4.17
C SER A 47 -3.16 0.39 -4.43
N LEU A 48 -3.36 -0.93 -4.47
CA LEU A 48 -2.35 -1.86 -4.93
C LEU A 48 -2.47 -2.01 -6.43
N VAL A 49 -1.43 -1.62 -7.15
CA VAL A 49 -1.39 -1.65 -8.62
C VAL A 49 -0.79 -2.96 -9.10
N ASN A 50 0.25 -3.45 -8.43
CA ASN A 50 0.99 -4.62 -8.88
C ASN A 50 1.68 -5.35 -7.72
N ILE A 51 1.96 -6.63 -7.94
CA ILE A 51 2.73 -7.49 -7.04
C ILE A 51 3.74 -8.24 -7.87
N GLU A 52 5.02 -8.02 -7.58
CA GLU A 52 6.10 -8.67 -8.30
C GLU A 52 6.91 -9.55 -7.37
N ARG A 53 7.48 -10.62 -7.93
CA ARG A 53 8.45 -11.41 -7.20
C ARG A 53 9.81 -10.77 -7.33
N GLU A 54 10.42 -10.42 -6.20
CA GLU A 54 11.77 -9.86 -6.17
C GLU A 54 12.77 -10.97 -6.54
N ALA A 55 13.55 -10.72 -7.60
CA ALA A 55 14.46 -11.68 -8.22
C ALA A 55 15.92 -11.22 -8.18
N ALA A 56 16.20 -9.96 -7.81
CA ALA A 56 17.55 -9.40 -7.71
C ALA A 56 18.42 -10.14 -6.67
N GLY A 57 17.80 -10.77 -5.66
CA GLY A 57 18.47 -11.59 -4.66
C GLY A 57 18.92 -12.98 -5.14
N GLY A 58 18.59 -13.38 -6.37
CA GLY A 58 18.89 -14.70 -6.92
C GLY A 58 17.92 -15.79 -6.44
N ILE A 59 17.53 -16.67 -7.35
CA ILE A 59 16.56 -17.75 -7.10
C ILE A 59 17.30 -19.07 -7.15
N SER A 60 18.18 -19.32 -6.20
CA SER A 60 18.91 -20.59 -6.12
C SER A 60 18.35 -21.42 -4.97
N ALA A 61 17.70 -22.53 -5.34
CA ALA A 61 17.37 -23.58 -4.40
C ALA A 61 18.63 -24.42 -4.16
N GLY A 62 19.27 -24.22 -3.01
CA GLY A 62 20.43 -25.01 -2.61
C GLY A 62 20.02 -26.37 -2.07
N ILE A 63 20.74 -27.42 -2.43
CA ILE A 63 20.71 -28.67 -1.65
C ILE A 63 21.82 -28.54 -0.61
N SER A 64 21.44 -28.49 0.66
CA SER A 64 22.40 -28.53 1.76
C SER A 64 22.48 -29.95 2.32
N ARG A 65 23.67 -30.38 2.70
CA ARG A 65 23.88 -31.71 3.29
C ARG A 65 24.11 -31.55 4.78
N SER A 66 23.26 -32.17 5.58
CA SER A 66 23.45 -32.28 7.03
C SER A 66 23.73 -33.75 7.36
N GLY A 67 24.98 -34.08 7.65
CA GLY A 67 25.40 -35.47 7.90
C GLY A 67 25.23 -36.39 6.69
N SER A 68 24.36 -37.39 6.79
CA SER A 68 24.02 -38.36 5.73
C SER A 68 22.76 -38.00 4.93
N GLU A 69 22.04 -36.95 5.32
CA GLU A 69 20.79 -36.53 4.68
C GLU A 69 20.96 -35.31 3.77
N TYR A 70 20.24 -35.32 2.65
CA TYR A 70 20.15 -34.19 1.74
C TYR A 70 18.89 -33.37 2.08
N MET A 71 19.08 -32.13 2.53
CA MET A 71 18.00 -31.18 2.75
C MET A 71 17.88 -30.24 1.56
N ARG A 72 16.69 -30.20 0.95
CA ARG A 72 16.37 -29.23 -0.10
C ARG A 72 15.96 -27.91 0.55
N ASN A 73 16.74 -26.86 0.33
CA ASN A 73 16.41 -25.52 0.79
C ASN A 73 15.61 -24.81 -0.31
N TYR A 74 14.43 -24.31 0.04
CA TYR A 74 13.65 -23.44 -0.83
C TYR A 74 14.09 -21.99 -0.60
N PRO A 75 14.32 -21.20 -1.66
CA PRO A 75 14.67 -19.79 -1.51
C PRO A 75 13.51 -19.03 -0.85
N SER A 76 13.83 -17.98 -0.10
CA SER A 76 12.83 -17.09 0.49
C SER A 76 11.95 -16.46 -0.62
N LEU A 77 10.65 -16.35 -0.34
CA LEU A 77 9.73 -15.64 -1.23
C LEU A 77 9.79 -14.15 -0.90
N LEU A 78 10.47 -13.39 -1.75
CA LEU A 78 10.52 -11.94 -1.68
C LEU A 78 9.49 -11.36 -2.66
N LEU A 79 8.70 -10.37 -2.21
CA LEU A 79 7.64 -9.75 -2.99
C LEU A 79 7.76 -8.23 -2.91
N ASN A 80 7.65 -7.57 -4.05
CA ASN A 80 7.51 -6.13 -4.18
C ASN A 80 6.03 -5.80 -4.35
N LEU A 81 5.56 -4.81 -3.61
CA LEU A 81 4.18 -4.32 -3.67
C LEU A 81 4.21 -2.89 -4.21
N ASP A 82 3.62 -2.70 -5.39
CA ASP A 82 3.55 -1.39 -6.00
C ASP A 82 2.24 -0.72 -5.59
N LEU A 83 2.37 0.30 -4.73
CA LEU A 83 1.23 1.07 -4.22
C LEU A 83 1.12 2.41 -4.93
N MET A 84 -0.11 2.79 -5.27
CA MET A 84 -0.48 4.11 -5.76
C MET A 84 -1.31 4.82 -4.70
N LEU A 85 -0.91 6.06 -4.40
CA LEU A 85 -1.61 6.95 -3.47
C LEU A 85 -2.31 8.03 -4.30
N ALA A 86 -3.63 8.13 -4.20
CA ALA A 86 -4.41 9.10 -4.96
C ALA A 86 -5.35 9.89 -4.06
N ALA A 87 -5.23 11.22 -4.06
CA ALA A 87 -6.20 12.07 -3.40
C ALA A 87 -7.39 12.30 -4.35
N VAL A 88 -8.50 11.62 -4.07
CA VAL A 88 -9.74 11.68 -4.84
C VAL A 88 -10.64 12.76 -4.25
N TYR A 89 -10.61 13.94 -4.85
CA TYR A 89 -11.31 15.15 -4.42
C TYR A 89 -12.01 15.81 -5.60
N ASP A 90 -13.06 16.57 -5.32
CA ASP A 90 -13.68 17.44 -6.32
C ASP A 90 -12.70 18.51 -6.78
N GLU A 91 -12.82 18.95 -8.04
CA GLU A 91 -11.96 20.00 -8.63
C GLU A 91 -11.91 21.27 -7.79
N LYS A 92 -13.02 21.63 -7.13
CA LYS A 92 -13.13 22.81 -6.26
C LYS A 92 -12.22 22.73 -5.03
N ARG A 93 -11.77 21.52 -4.65
CA ARG A 93 -10.92 21.25 -3.49
C ARG A 93 -9.49 20.87 -3.89
N TYR A 94 -9.06 21.26 -5.09
CA TYR A 94 -7.71 20.96 -5.61
C TYR A 94 -6.57 21.38 -4.66
N ALA A 95 -6.64 22.56 -4.04
CA ALA A 95 -5.60 23.01 -3.11
C ALA A 95 -5.51 22.11 -1.85
N GLU A 96 -6.64 21.59 -1.40
CA GLU A 96 -6.69 20.67 -0.27
C GLU A 96 -6.17 19.28 -0.66
N SER A 97 -6.54 18.77 -1.84
CA SER A 97 -6.04 17.47 -2.31
C SER A 97 -4.52 17.46 -2.45
N LEU A 98 -3.93 18.56 -2.92
CA LEU A 98 -2.48 18.76 -2.94
C LEU A 98 -1.87 18.82 -1.55
N SER A 99 -2.53 19.49 -0.61
CA SER A 99 -2.07 19.57 0.78
C SER A 99 -2.06 18.19 1.43
N VAL A 100 -3.10 17.39 1.20
CA VAL A 100 -3.21 16.01 1.70
C VAL A 100 -2.15 15.13 1.07
N LEU A 101 -1.93 15.21 -0.25
CA LEU A 101 -0.84 14.49 -0.91
C LEU A 101 0.54 14.87 -0.36
N SER A 102 0.79 16.17 -0.15
CA SER A 102 2.05 16.65 0.40
C SER A 102 2.31 16.09 1.79
N GLU A 103 1.30 16.11 2.67
CA GLU A 103 1.42 15.55 4.02
C GLU A 103 1.54 14.02 4.00
N THR A 104 0.90 13.36 3.04
CA THR A 104 1.03 11.91 2.84
C THR A 104 2.48 11.49 2.55
N LEU A 105 3.26 12.32 1.86
CA LEU A 105 4.68 12.06 1.60
C LEU A 105 5.57 12.20 2.85
N LEU A 106 5.05 12.77 3.94
CA LEU A 106 5.74 12.95 5.21
C LEU A 106 5.42 11.85 6.25
N PHE A 107 4.48 10.96 5.93
CA PHE A 107 4.08 9.82 6.75
C PHE A 107 5.20 8.78 6.88
#